data_AF-A0A401GP12-F1
#
_entry.id   AF-A0A401GP12-F1
#
_cell.length_a   1.000
_cell.length_b   1.000
_cell.length_c   1.000
_cell.angle_alpha   90.00
_cell.angle_beta   90.00
_cell.angle_gamma   90.00
#
_symmetry.space_group_name_H-M   'P 1'
#
loop_
_entity.id
_entity.type
_entity.pdbx_description
1 polymer ?
#
loop_
_entity_poly.entity_id
_entity_poly.type
_entity_poly.pdbx_seq_one_letter_code
_entity_poly.pdbx_strand_id
1 'polypeptide(L)'
;MASDSSTHQLDVLHILSEDSTWTETNESVLLEPFTHISSIRGKEIRGHMIAAFNQWLQVPEDKLDVISRVVSMLHTASLMVDDIEDDSQLRRGIPVAHKIYGIPQTINSANYVYFLAYQALFVLRSGIGPSSELEMEGKGKKRLIPFRELDRIVTAELLSLHRGQGLELFWRDSLQCPTEEEYVSMVNNKTGGLFRVAVKLMMACSTTNVDVDYVPLVNLFGVYYQIRDDYMNLQSTEYTDNKGFAEDLTEGKFSFPIVHGVRADTSNRQILNVLQKRPSTPTLKKHTITYLRDHTKSFDYTVTVLKKLESQIREEIARLGGNPGLEQIMQILQLG
;
A
#
# COMPACT_ATOMS: atom_id res chain seq x y z
N MET A 1 26.05 -34.44 -53.67
CA MET A 1 25.29 -33.24 -53.25
C MET A 1 25.43 -33.17 -51.75
N ALA A 2 26.40 -32.40 -51.28
CA ALA A 2 26.75 -32.29 -49.88
C ALA A 2 25.74 -31.37 -49.19
N SER A 3 25.18 -31.86 -48.08
CA SER A 3 24.30 -31.14 -47.16
C SER A 3 25.08 -30.04 -46.46
N ASP A 4 24.70 -28.80 -46.72
CA ASP A 4 25.20 -27.62 -46.01
C ASP A 4 24.52 -27.56 -44.63
N SER A 5 25.13 -28.21 -43.63
CA SER A 5 24.75 -28.04 -42.23
C SER A 5 25.64 -26.95 -41.65
N SER A 6 25.25 -25.69 -41.86
CA SER A 6 25.81 -24.56 -41.13
C SER A 6 25.38 -24.65 -39.66
N THR A 7 26.14 -25.40 -38.88
CA THR A 7 26.11 -25.29 -37.41
C THR A 7 26.53 -23.87 -37.05
N HIS A 8 25.56 -22.99 -36.79
CA HIS A 8 25.79 -21.74 -36.07
C HIS A 8 26.42 -22.10 -34.71
N GLN A 9 27.75 -22.02 -34.64
CA GLN A 9 28.48 -22.27 -33.42
C GLN A 9 28.23 -21.08 -32.48
N LEU A 10 27.69 -21.34 -31.30
CA LEU A 10 27.38 -20.31 -30.30
C LEU A 10 28.69 -19.63 -29.85
N ASP A 11 28.95 -18.41 -30.30
CA ASP A 11 30.08 -17.60 -29.86
C ASP A 11 29.73 -16.89 -28.54
N VAL A 12 29.91 -17.61 -27.45
CA VAL A 12 29.62 -17.13 -26.10
C VAL A 12 30.47 -15.91 -25.74
N LEU A 13 31.73 -15.86 -26.17
CA LEU A 13 32.62 -14.75 -25.82
C LEU A 13 32.17 -13.46 -26.50
N HIS A 14 31.78 -13.53 -27.77
CA HIS A 14 31.20 -12.39 -28.48
C HIS A 14 29.93 -11.88 -27.79
N ILE A 15 28.99 -12.77 -27.49
CA ILE A 15 27.72 -12.42 -26.82
C ILE A 15 27.96 -11.75 -25.47
N LEU A 16 28.94 -12.23 -24.69
CA LEU A 16 29.28 -11.67 -23.37
C LEU A 16 30.15 -10.40 -23.45
N SER A 17 30.74 -10.11 -24.62
CA SER A 17 31.59 -8.93 -24.84
C SER A 17 30.82 -7.70 -25.31
N GLU A 18 29.58 -7.88 -25.74
CA GLU A 18 28.65 -6.80 -26.09
C GLU A 18 27.78 -6.43 -24.88
N ASP A 19 27.36 -5.16 -24.80
CA ASP A 19 26.34 -4.78 -23.82
C ASP A 19 25.06 -5.58 -24.08
N SER A 20 24.51 -6.17 -23.02
CA SER A 20 23.25 -6.92 -23.07
C SER A 20 22.16 -6.10 -23.76
N THR A 21 21.65 -6.59 -24.89
CA THR A 21 20.54 -5.96 -25.60
C THR A 21 19.22 -6.30 -24.90
N TRP A 22 18.81 -5.42 -23.99
CA TRP A 22 17.49 -5.51 -23.36
C TRP A 22 16.42 -4.92 -24.28
N THR A 23 15.56 -5.77 -24.84
CA THR A 23 14.53 -5.35 -25.82
C THR A 23 13.22 -4.94 -25.16
N GLU A 24 12.39 -4.17 -25.86
CA GLU A 24 11.02 -3.85 -25.42
C GLU A 24 10.16 -5.10 -25.20
N THR A 25 10.38 -6.14 -26.00
CA THR A 25 9.72 -7.44 -25.82
C THR A 25 10.10 -8.08 -24.49
N ASN A 26 11.38 -8.05 -24.11
CA ASN A 26 11.83 -8.57 -22.81
C ASN A 26 11.21 -7.78 -21.66
N GLU A 27 11.18 -6.44 -21.78
CA GLU A 27 10.55 -5.55 -20.79
C GLU A 27 9.06 -5.88 -20.62
N SER A 28 8.33 -6.01 -21.73
CA SER A 28 6.89 -6.31 -21.71
C SER A 28 6.58 -7.66 -21.06
N VAL A 29 7.41 -8.69 -21.28
CA VAL A 29 7.22 -10.02 -20.66
C VAL A 29 7.42 -9.97 -19.15
N LEU A 30 8.38 -9.17 -18.66
CA LEU A 30 8.60 -9.02 -17.22
C LEU A 30 7.50 -8.20 -16.53
N LEU A 31 6.92 -7.23 -17.24
CA LEU A 31 5.90 -6.32 -16.70
C LEU A 31 4.47 -6.80 -16.92
N GLU A 32 4.25 -7.95 -17.55
CA GLU A 32 2.90 -8.45 -17.81
C GLU A 32 2.05 -8.63 -16.53
N PRO A 33 2.56 -9.24 -15.44
CA PRO A 33 1.80 -9.34 -14.18
C PRO A 33 1.47 -7.97 -13.56
N PHE A 34 2.39 -7.01 -13.67
CA PHE A 34 2.18 -5.64 -13.19
C PHE A 34 1.16 -4.88 -14.05
N THR A 35 1.22 -5.04 -15.37
CA THR A 35 0.31 -4.41 -16.33
C THR A 35 -1.12 -4.90 -16.12
N HIS A 36 -1.29 -6.20 -15.89
CA HIS A 36 -2.57 -6.80 -15.53
C HIS A 36 -3.23 -6.08 -14.34
N ILE A 37 -2.53 -5.93 -13.22
CA ILE A 37 -3.09 -5.30 -12.02
C ILE A 37 -3.25 -3.77 -12.17
N SER A 38 -2.29 -3.09 -12.82
CA SER A 38 -2.33 -1.63 -12.98
C SER A 38 -3.39 -1.17 -13.98
N SER A 39 -3.82 -2.02 -14.92
CA SER A 39 -4.90 -1.72 -15.87
C SER A 39 -6.29 -1.60 -15.20
N ILE A 40 -6.44 -2.10 -13.97
CA ILE A 40 -7.71 -2.11 -13.26
C ILE A 40 -7.89 -0.77 -12.54
N ARG A 41 -8.91 0.01 -12.91
CA ARG A 41 -9.23 1.26 -12.20
C ARG A 41 -9.66 0.97 -10.76
N GLY A 42 -8.99 1.60 -9.80
CA GLY A 42 -9.40 1.57 -8.40
C GLY A 42 -10.36 2.72 -8.07
N LYS A 43 -10.64 2.93 -6.78
CA LYS A 43 -11.35 4.13 -6.29
C LYS A 43 -10.51 5.42 -6.38
N GLU A 44 -9.31 5.35 -6.96
CA GLU A 44 -8.36 6.46 -7.14
C GLU A 44 -8.10 7.34 -5.89
N ILE A 45 -8.32 6.81 -4.69
CA ILE A 45 -8.16 7.56 -3.43
C ILE A 45 -6.76 8.16 -3.31
N ARG A 46 -5.72 7.43 -3.73
CA ARG A 46 -4.33 7.92 -3.71
C ARG A 46 -4.10 9.11 -4.63
N GLY A 47 -4.65 9.09 -5.85
CA GLY A 47 -4.59 10.22 -6.77
C GLY A 47 -5.32 11.44 -6.22
N HIS A 48 -6.50 11.25 -5.65
CA HIS A 48 -7.24 12.31 -4.96
C HIS A 48 -6.46 12.87 -3.76
N MET A 49 -5.80 12.02 -2.97
CA MET A 49 -4.97 12.47 -1.85
C MET A 49 -3.77 13.28 -2.34
N ILE A 50 -3.05 12.83 -3.37
CA ILE A 50 -1.95 13.60 -3.97
C ILE A 50 -2.45 14.97 -4.43
N ALA A 51 -3.57 15.03 -5.16
CA ALA A 51 -4.16 16.28 -5.62
C ALA A 51 -4.56 17.20 -4.44
N ALA A 52 -5.18 16.63 -3.40
CA ALA A 52 -5.60 17.37 -2.22
C ALA A 52 -4.41 17.93 -1.43
N PHE A 53 -3.36 17.14 -1.17
CA PHE A 53 -2.13 17.63 -0.53
C PHE A 53 -1.40 18.66 -1.40
N ASN A 54 -1.50 18.57 -2.73
CA ASN A 54 -0.86 19.53 -3.62
C ASN A 54 -1.50 20.94 -3.52
N GLN A 55 -2.75 21.07 -3.04
CA GLN A 55 -3.34 22.37 -2.72
C GLN A 55 -2.51 23.13 -1.66
N TRP A 56 -1.93 22.40 -0.70
CA TRP A 56 -1.06 22.97 0.34
C TRP A 56 0.41 23.04 -0.07
N LEU A 57 0.91 22.07 -0.83
CA LEU A 57 2.35 21.89 -1.08
C LEU A 57 2.83 22.56 -2.38
N GLN A 58 1.94 22.76 -3.36
CA GLN A 58 2.25 23.43 -4.64
C GLN A 58 3.54 22.87 -5.27
N VAL A 59 3.62 21.54 -5.40
CA VAL A 59 4.75 20.84 -6.01
C VAL A 59 4.75 21.12 -7.52
N PRO A 60 5.91 21.42 -8.14
CA PRO A 60 6.03 21.56 -9.58
C PRO A 60 5.49 20.34 -10.33
N GLU A 61 4.77 20.56 -11.44
CA GLU A 61 4.05 19.52 -12.18
C GLU A 61 4.97 18.39 -12.66
N ASP A 62 6.14 18.72 -13.19
CA ASP A 62 7.16 17.77 -13.62
C ASP A 62 7.60 16.83 -12.48
N LYS A 63 7.71 17.36 -11.26
CA LYS A 63 8.06 16.58 -10.06
C LYS A 63 6.88 15.77 -9.54
N LEU A 64 5.69 16.36 -9.57
CA LEU A 64 4.46 15.71 -9.11
C LEU A 64 4.13 14.47 -9.94
N ASP A 65 4.36 14.52 -11.25
CA ASP A 65 4.18 13.38 -12.16
C ASP A 65 5.14 12.23 -11.81
N VAL A 66 6.42 12.54 -11.58
CA VAL A 66 7.40 11.54 -11.17
C VAL A 66 7.04 10.94 -9.80
N ILE A 67 6.65 11.76 -8.82
CA ILE A 67 6.20 11.29 -7.50
C ILE A 67 4.99 10.36 -7.64
N SER A 68 4.00 10.76 -8.44
CA SER A 68 2.79 9.97 -8.67
C SER A 68 3.12 8.62 -9.31
N ARG A 69 4.04 8.60 -10.29
CA ARG A 69 4.54 7.37 -10.92
C ARG A 69 5.25 6.46 -9.90
N VAL A 70 6.17 7.00 -9.10
CA VAL A 70 6.89 6.25 -8.06
C VAL A 70 5.91 5.61 -7.07
N VAL A 71 4.98 6.40 -6.52
CA VAL A 71 3.98 5.93 -5.56
C VAL A 71 3.08 4.85 -6.17
N SER A 72 2.68 5.01 -7.44
CA SER A 72 1.84 4.03 -8.14
C SER A 72 2.55 2.69 -8.35
N MET A 73 3.83 2.73 -8.76
CA MET A 73 4.67 1.54 -8.93
C MET A 73 4.87 0.80 -7.62
N LEU A 74 5.31 1.51 -6.56
CA LEU A 74 5.54 0.91 -5.24
C LEU A 74 4.27 0.28 -4.67
N HIS A 75 3.13 0.97 -4.79
CA HIS A 75 1.87 0.43 -4.29
C HIS A 75 1.43 -0.81 -5.07
N THR A 76 1.42 -0.75 -6.40
CA THR A 76 0.94 -1.87 -7.22
C THR A 76 1.84 -3.09 -7.04
N ALA A 77 3.17 -2.90 -6.98
CA ALA A 77 4.11 -3.97 -6.65
C ALA A 77 3.83 -4.57 -5.27
N SER A 78 3.59 -3.73 -4.25
CA SER A 78 3.26 -4.23 -2.91
C SER A 78 1.97 -5.04 -2.87
N LEU A 79 0.94 -4.65 -3.64
CA LEU A 79 -0.31 -5.43 -3.73
C LEU A 79 -0.10 -6.80 -4.37
N MET A 80 0.77 -6.89 -5.38
CA MET A 80 1.08 -8.17 -6.03
C MET A 80 1.77 -9.14 -5.07
N VAL A 81 2.65 -8.63 -4.20
CA VAL A 81 3.33 -9.43 -3.17
C VAL A 81 2.35 -9.80 -2.06
N ASP A 82 1.57 -8.84 -1.56
CA ASP A 82 0.51 -9.03 -0.55
C ASP A 82 -0.49 -10.11 -0.98
N ASP A 83 -0.96 -10.07 -2.24
CA ASP A 83 -1.85 -11.09 -2.80
C ASP A 83 -1.28 -12.50 -2.73
N ILE A 84 0.04 -12.65 -2.89
CA ILE A 84 0.73 -13.95 -2.79
C ILE A 84 0.86 -14.35 -1.32
N GLU A 85 1.27 -13.42 -0.46
CA GLU A 85 1.47 -13.66 0.97
C GLU A 85 0.18 -14.06 1.69
N ASP A 86 -0.96 -13.55 1.21
CA ASP A 86 -2.30 -13.81 1.73
C ASP A 86 -3.05 -14.93 0.98
N ASP A 87 -2.47 -15.52 -0.07
CA ASP A 87 -3.15 -16.49 -0.95
C ASP A 87 -4.50 -15.97 -1.48
N SER A 88 -4.56 -14.67 -1.78
CA SER A 88 -5.75 -14.01 -2.30
C SER A 88 -6.23 -14.63 -3.60
N GLN A 89 -7.55 -14.61 -3.82
CA GLN A 89 -8.16 -15.13 -5.05
C GLN A 89 -8.46 -14.00 -6.05
N LEU A 90 -9.04 -12.90 -5.54
CA LEU A 90 -9.48 -11.77 -6.35
C LEU A 90 -8.91 -10.46 -5.83
N ARG A 91 -8.66 -9.54 -6.76
CA ARG A 91 -8.39 -8.14 -6.46
C ARG A 91 -9.19 -7.27 -7.41
N ARG A 92 -10.05 -6.41 -6.84
CA ARG A 92 -10.96 -5.53 -7.61
C ARG A 92 -11.84 -6.31 -8.60
N GLY A 93 -12.30 -7.49 -8.17
CA GLY A 93 -13.25 -8.32 -8.91
C GLY A 93 -12.63 -9.18 -10.02
N ILE A 94 -11.31 -9.16 -10.20
CA ILE A 94 -10.62 -10.03 -11.16
C ILE A 94 -9.58 -10.91 -10.48
N PRO A 95 -9.15 -12.04 -11.10
CA PRO A 95 -8.12 -12.90 -10.54
C PRO A 95 -6.81 -12.15 -10.31
N VAL A 96 -6.20 -12.39 -9.16
CA VAL A 96 -4.88 -11.83 -8.82
C VAL A 96 -3.80 -12.37 -9.75
N ALA A 97 -2.74 -11.58 -9.95
CA ALA A 97 -1.71 -11.86 -10.95
C ALA A 97 -1.07 -13.26 -10.78
N HIS A 98 -0.79 -13.68 -9.54
CA HIS A 98 -0.13 -14.96 -9.29
C HIS A 98 -0.99 -16.19 -9.61
N LYS A 99 -2.33 -16.04 -9.72
CA LYS A 99 -3.21 -17.12 -10.18
C LYS A 99 -3.23 -17.25 -11.71
N ILE A 100 -2.80 -16.22 -12.44
CA ILE A 100 -2.73 -16.20 -13.90
C ILE A 100 -1.32 -16.53 -14.39
N TYR A 101 -0.33 -15.80 -13.88
CA TYR A 101 1.08 -15.86 -14.33
C TYR A 101 1.96 -16.75 -13.46
N GLY A 102 1.41 -17.25 -12.34
CA GLY A 102 2.15 -18.04 -11.37
C GLY A 102 2.91 -17.19 -10.34
N ILE A 103 3.16 -17.82 -9.18
CA ILE A 103 3.86 -17.21 -8.05
C ILE A 103 5.27 -16.73 -8.43
N PRO A 104 6.14 -17.53 -9.08
CA PRO A 104 7.52 -17.11 -9.33
C PRO A 104 7.63 -15.87 -10.22
N GLN A 105 6.85 -15.82 -11.31
CA GLN A 105 6.87 -14.69 -12.23
C GLN A 105 6.31 -13.42 -11.57
N THR A 106 5.25 -13.55 -10.77
CA THR A 106 4.63 -12.42 -10.09
C THR A 106 5.56 -11.82 -9.02
N ILE A 107 6.25 -12.65 -8.23
CA ILE A 107 7.28 -12.19 -7.27
C ILE A 107 8.39 -11.44 -8.00
N ASN A 108 8.92 -12.03 -9.08
CA ASN A 108 10.00 -11.42 -9.84
C ASN A 108 9.57 -10.07 -10.45
N SER A 109 8.38 -10.01 -11.03
CA SER A 109 7.80 -8.79 -11.60
C SER A 109 7.62 -7.68 -10.56
N ALA A 110 7.04 -8.00 -9.39
CA ALA A 110 6.86 -7.02 -8.32
C ALA A 110 8.20 -6.49 -7.78
N ASN A 111 9.17 -7.39 -7.55
CA ASN A 111 10.51 -7.00 -7.12
C ASN A 111 11.22 -6.13 -8.16
N TYR A 112 11.11 -6.47 -9.44
CA TYR A 112 11.66 -5.67 -10.52
C TYR A 112 11.07 -4.25 -10.54
N VAL A 113 9.75 -4.13 -10.36
CA VAL A 113 9.05 -2.83 -10.29
C VAL A 113 9.49 -1.99 -9.10
N TYR A 114 9.83 -2.58 -7.94
CA TYR A 114 10.44 -1.82 -6.86
C TYR A 114 11.72 -1.11 -7.32
N PHE A 115 12.58 -1.78 -8.09
CA PHE A 115 13.80 -1.15 -8.62
C PHE A 115 13.53 -0.15 -9.74
N LEU A 116 12.51 -0.36 -10.57
CA LEU A 116 12.05 0.66 -11.53
C LEU A 116 11.55 1.93 -10.81
N ALA A 117 10.94 1.78 -9.63
CA ALA A 117 10.55 2.93 -8.82
C ALA A 117 11.76 3.72 -8.30
N TYR A 118 12.84 3.04 -7.89
CA TYR A 118 14.11 3.71 -7.58
C TYR A 118 14.75 4.35 -8.81
N GLN A 119 14.67 3.73 -9.98
CA GLN A 119 15.15 4.34 -11.22
C GLN A 119 14.41 5.66 -11.53
N ALA A 120 13.09 5.68 -11.39
CA ALA A 120 12.29 6.90 -11.56
C ALA A 120 12.63 7.96 -10.49
N LEU A 121 12.97 7.54 -9.27
CA LEU A 121 13.41 8.45 -8.21
C LEU A 121 14.72 9.18 -8.57
N PHE A 122 15.63 8.56 -9.33
CA PHE A 122 16.84 9.23 -9.81
C PHE A 122 16.54 10.35 -10.80
N VAL A 123 15.50 10.20 -11.64
CA VAL A 123 15.06 11.29 -12.54
C VAL A 123 14.60 12.50 -11.73
N LEU A 124 13.88 12.27 -10.63
CA LEU A 124 13.46 13.33 -9.71
C LEU A 124 14.66 14.13 -9.18
N ARG A 125 15.80 13.46 -8.92
CA ARG A 125 17.06 14.09 -8.47
C ARG A 125 17.76 14.89 -9.58
N SER A 126 17.87 14.33 -10.78
CA SER A 126 18.64 14.91 -11.89
C SER A 126 18.05 16.21 -12.46
N GLY A 127 16.75 16.46 -12.26
CA GLY A 127 16.09 17.71 -12.63
C GLY A 127 16.46 18.92 -11.74
N ILE A 128 17.34 18.74 -10.75
CA ILE A 128 17.66 19.75 -9.74
C ILE A 128 19.15 20.09 -9.81
N GLY A 129 19.48 21.20 -10.45
CA GLY A 129 20.84 21.73 -10.50
C GLY A 129 21.29 22.32 -9.15
N PRO A 130 22.60 22.41 -8.88
CA PRO A 130 23.17 22.96 -7.65
C PRO A 130 22.75 24.41 -7.36
N SER A 131 22.30 25.16 -8.38
CA SER A 131 21.76 26.52 -8.26
C SER A 131 20.42 26.59 -7.51
N SER A 132 19.59 25.55 -7.53
CA SER A 132 18.29 25.55 -6.85
C SER A 132 18.37 25.29 -5.33
N GLU A 133 19.45 24.67 -4.86
CA GLU A 133 19.72 24.50 -3.43
C GLU A 133 20.25 25.81 -2.80
N LEU A 134 21.10 26.54 -3.53
CA LEU A 134 21.72 27.79 -3.09
C LEU A 134 20.75 28.98 -3.08
N GLU A 135 19.74 29.00 -3.96
CA GLU A 135 18.74 30.09 -4.01
C GLU A 135 17.72 30.04 -2.85
N MET A 136 17.48 28.87 -2.23
CA MET A 136 16.46 28.72 -1.18
C MET A 136 16.98 28.84 0.26
N GLU A 137 18.29 28.84 0.48
CA GLU A 137 18.88 29.12 1.81
C GLU A 137 18.98 30.63 2.12
N GLY A 138 18.65 31.50 1.15
CA GLY A 138 18.57 32.94 1.33
C GLY A 138 17.25 33.40 1.96
N LYS A 139 17.23 33.64 3.28
CA LYS A 139 16.17 34.34 4.04
C LYS A 139 14.76 33.69 4.10
N GLY A 140 14.59 32.45 3.64
CA GLY A 140 13.32 31.70 3.73
C GLY A 140 13.17 30.83 4.99
N LYS A 141 11.96 30.31 5.24
CA LYS A 141 11.69 29.27 6.26
C LYS A 141 12.50 28.01 5.94
N LYS A 142 13.13 27.41 6.97
CA LYS A 142 13.89 26.15 6.80
C LYS A 142 12.95 25.02 6.38
N ARG A 143 13.24 24.38 5.25
CA ARG A 143 12.50 23.21 4.78
C ARG A 143 12.62 22.06 5.77
N LEU A 144 11.48 21.43 6.10
CA LEU A 144 11.39 20.33 7.04
C LEU A 144 12.08 19.06 6.51
N ILE A 145 11.89 18.74 5.23
CA ILE A 145 12.48 17.57 4.56
C ILE A 145 13.44 18.02 3.46
N PRO A 146 14.76 17.83 3.61
CA PRO A 146 15.72 18.24 2.59
C PRO A 146 15.56 17.43 1.30
N PHE A 147 15.75 18.10 0.15
CA PHE A 147 15.65 17.46 -1.16
C PHE A 147 16.66 16.32 -1.35
N ARG A 148 17.87 16.41 -0.78
CA ARG A 148 18.87 15.33 -0.85
C ARG A 148 18.49 14.01 -0.14
N GLU A 149 17.36 13.98 0.58
CA GLU A 149 16.95 12.82 1.39
C GLU A 149 15.88 11.94 0.73
N LEU A 150 15.54 12.15 -0.55
CA LEU A 150 14.51 11.34 -1.25
C LEU A 150 14.73 9.83 -1.12
N ASP A 151 15.95 9.36 -1.37
CA ASP A 151 16.29 7.93 -1.27
C ASP A 151 16.13 7.40 0.16
N ARG A 152 16.48 8.23 1.15
CA ARG A 152 16.33 7.89 2.58
C ARG A 152 14.86 7.81 2.97
N ILE A 153 14.02 8.70 2.45
CA ILE A 153 12.57 8.69 2.68
C ILE A 153 11.97 7.40 2.14
N VAL A 154 12.17 7.11 0.84
CA VAL A 154 11.60 5.92 0.20
C VAL A 154 12.10 4.66 0.89
N THR A 155 13.40 4.57 1.18
CA THR A 155 13.99 3.41 1.86
C THR A 155 13.42 3.24 3.28
N ALA A 156 13.32 4.31 4.07
CA ALA A 156 12.78 4.24 5.43
C ALA A 156 11.31 3.79 5.44
N GLU A 157 10.50 4.29 4.51
CA GLU A 157 9.09 3.92 4.42
C GLU A 157 8.87 2.51 3.84
N LEU A 158 9.71 2.04 2.91
CA LEU A 158 9.68 0.65 2.47
C LEU A 158 10.12 -0.31 3.58
N LEU A 159 11.11 0.06 4.40
CA LEU A 159 11.46 -0.71 5.60
C LEU A 159 10.29 -0.74 6.60
N SER A 160 9.58 0.38 6.76
CA SER A 160 8.39 0.45 7.60
C SER A 160 7.28 -0.46 7.06
N LEU A 161 6.97 -0.40 5.77
CA LEU A 161 6.01 -1.28 5.09
C LEU A 161 6.32 -2.76 5.36
N HIS A 162 7.55 -3.20 5.12
CA HIS A 162 7.95 -4.60 5.30
C HIS A 162 7.95 -5.02 6.78
N ARG A 163 8.27 -4.13 7.72
CA ARG A 163 8.14 -4.41 9.17
C ARG A 163 6.69 -4.60 9.57
N GLY A 164 5.79 -3.74 9.07
CA GLY A 164 4.35 -3.86 9.30
C GLY A 164 3.80 -5.17 8.75
N GLN A 165 4.05 -5.44 7.46
CA GLN A 165 3.64 -6.68 6.80
C GLN A 165 4.19 -7.91 7.53
N GLY A 166 5.49 -7.92 7.84
CA GLY A 166 6.13 -9.03 8.53
C GLY A 166 5.54 -9.33 9.91
N LEU A 167 5.15 -8.31 10.68
CA LEU A 167 4.48 -8.50 11.97
C LEU A 167 3.05 -9.05 11.80
N GLU A 168 2.30 -8.56 10.82
CA GLU A 168 0.97 -9.09 10.50
C GLU A 168 1.03 -10.58 10.14
N LEU A 169 1.94 -10.95 9.23
CA LEU A 169 2.17 -12.33 8.83
C LEU A 169 2.62 -13.19 10.02
N PHE A 170 3.53 -12.68 10.85
CA PHE A 170 3.96 -13.37 12.06
C PHE A 170 2.80 -13.66 13.00
N TRP A 171 1.95 -12.67 13.30
CA TRP A 171 0.78 -12.87 14.17
C TRP A 171 -0.19 -13.87 13.58
N ARG A 172 -0.53 -13.72 12.29
CA ARG A 172 -1.40 -14.62 11.53
C ARG A 172 -0.91 -16.07 11.57
N ASP A 173 0.37 -16.30 11.30
CA ASP A 173 0.94 -17.64 11.13
C ASP A 173 1.32 -18.29 12.47
N SER A 174 1.63 -17.49 13.50
CA SER A 174 1.86 -17.98 14.88
C SER A 174 0.58 -18.06 15.73
N LEU A 175 -0.56 -17.58 15.19
CA LEU A 175 -1.85 -17.47 15.88
C LEU A 175 -1.77 -16.62 17.17
N GLN A 176 -0.91 -15.61 17.18
CA GLN A 176 -0.73 -14.69 18.30
C GLN A 176 -1.55 -13.42 18.06
N CYS A 177 -2.71 -13.31 18.71
CA CYS A 177 -3.54 -12.10 18.62
C CYS A 177 -2.81 -10.88 19.23
N PRO A 178 -2.61 -9.79 18.50
CA PRO A 178 -2.01 -8.56 19.03
C PRO A 178 -2.96 -7.84 20.01
N THR A 179 -2.43 -6.86 20.74
CA THR A 179 -3.19 -5.78 21.36
C THR A 179 -3.69 -4.78 20.31
N GLU A 180 -4.64 -3.92 20.67
CA GLU A 180 -5.11 -2.87 19.74
C GLU A 180 -4.01 -1.85 19.46
N GLU A 181 -3.18 -1.53 20.46
CA GLU A 181 -2.03 -0.63 20.32
C GLU A 181 -0.97 -1.21 19.38
N GLU A 182 -0.66 -2.49 19.53
CA GLU A 182 0.24 -3.20 18.60
C GLU A 182 -0.32 -3.24 17.19
N TYR A 183 -1.62 -3.53 17.04
CA TYR A 183 -2.29 -3.49 15.74
C TYR A 183 -2.17 -2.10 15.09
N VAL A 184 -2.48 -1.01 15.81
CA VAL A 184 -2.37 0.35 15.27
C VAL A 184 -0.93 0.70 14.88
N SER A 185 0.05 0.29 15.68
CA SER A 185 1.47 0.47 15.37
C SER A 185 1.88 -0.30 14.10
N MET A 186 1.43 -1.55 13.96
CA MET A 186 1.65 -2.38 12.77
C MET A 186 1.03 -1.72 11.53
N VAL A 187 -0.24 -1.31 11.61
CA VAL A 187 -0.94 -0.64 10.50
C VAL A 187 -0.26 0.67 10.10
N ASN A 188 0.20 1.45 11.07
CA ASN A 188 0.94 2.66 10.79
C ASN A 188 2.25 2.36 10.02
N ASN A 189 2.85 1.20 10.24
CA ASN A 189 4.00 0.73 9.46
C ASN A 189 3.60 0.22 8.06
N LYS A 190 2.62 -0.69 7.97
CA LYS A 190 2.14 -1.31 6.72
C LYS A 190 1.48 -0.29 5.79
N THR A 191 0.33 0.23 6.19
CA THR A 191 -0.53 1.07 5.34
C THR A 191 -0.04 2.52 5.32
N GLY A 192 0.42 3.03 6.46
CA GLY A 192 0.95 4.38 6.58
C GLY A 192 2.22 4.61 5.75
N GLY A 193 3.05 3.59 5.55
CA GLY A 193 4.34 3.71 4.84
C GLY A 193 4.20 4.29 3.44
N LEU A 194 3.33 3.70 2.61
CA LEU A 194 3.15 4.16 1.22
C LEU A 194 2.49 5.54 1.11
N PHE A 195 1.53 5.86 2.00
CA PHE A 195 0.98 7.22 2.04
C PHE A 195 2.03 8.25 2.47
N ARG A 196 2.89 7.89 3.44
CA ARG A 196 4.01 8.75 3.87
C ARG A 196 5.04 8.92 2.76
N VAL A 197 5.33 7.92 1.93
CA VAL A 197 6.20 8.10 0.74
C VAL A 197 5.69 9.23 -0.12
N ALA A 198 4.40 9.19 -0.51
CA ALA A 198 3.81 10.20 -1.37
C ALA A 198 3.95 11.62 -0.76
N VAL A 199 3.48 11.80 0.46
CA VAL A 199 3.43 13.12 1.10
C VAL A 199 4.83 13.63 1.46
N LYS A 200 5.75 12.77 1.93
CA LYS A 200 7.13 13.19 2.25
C LYS A 200 7.92 13.58 1.00
N LEU A 201 7.74 12.87 -0.12
CA LEU A 201 8.35 13.26 -1.39
C LEU A 201 7.77 14.61 -1.87
N MET A 202 6.47 14.83 -1.73
CA MET A 202 5.84 16.12 -2.03
C MET A 202 6.35 17.23 -1.13
N MET A 203 6.50 17.01 0.19
CA MET A 203 7.07 17.97 1.14
C MET A 203 8.53 18.31 0.81
N ALA A 204 9.31 17.34 0.33
CA ALA A 204 10.68 17.59 -0.13
C ALA A 204 10.72 18.47 -1.39
N CYS A 205 9.69 18.40 -2.24
CA CYS A 205 9.59 19.13 -3.51
C CYS A 205 8.64 20.35 -3.48
N SER A 206 8.06 20.68 -2.32
CA SER A 206 7.03 21.71 -2.20
C SER A 206 7.56 23.12 -2.41
N THR A 207 6.74 24.02 -2.93
CA THR A 207 7.08 25.46 -3.02
C THR A 207 6.43 26.29 -1.91
N THR A 208 5.38 25.76 -1.29
CA THR A 208 4.67 26.34 -0.14
C THR A 208 4.68 25.39 1.05
N ASN A 209 4.39 25.93 2.25
CA ASN A 209 4.32 25.17 3.50
C ASN A 209 5.53 24.24 3.75
N VAL A 210 6.72 24.74 3.38
CA VAL A 210 7.98 23.99 3.40
C VAL A 210 8.40 23.53 4.80
N ASP A 211 7.86 24.15 5.85
CA ASP A 211 8.15 23.92 7.27
C ASP A 211 7.03 23.20 8.02
N VAL A 212 5.95 22.81 7.35
CA VAL A 212 4.77 22.18 7.97
C VAL A 212 4.88 20.66 7.89
N ASP A 213 4.66 19.98 9.01
CA ASP A 213 4.59 18.52 9.06
C ASP A 213 3.17 18.01 8.83
N TYR A 214 2.99 17.25 7.75
CA TYR A 214 1.72 16.59 7.40
C TYR A 214 1.68 15.11 7.80
N VAL A 215 2.79 14.54 8.30
CA VAL A 215 2.89 13.12 8.64
C VAL A 215 1.84 12.68 9.68
N PRO A 216 1.52 13.44 10.75
CA PRO A 216 0.48 13.05 11.69
C PRO A 216 -0.89 12.83 11.04
N LEU A 217 -1.30 13.75 10.15
CA LEU A 217 -2.55 13.63 9.40
C LEU A 217 -2.54 12.39 8.49
N VAL A 218 -1.43 12.16 7.79
CA VAL A 218 -1.27 11.00 6.91
C VAL A 218 -1.35 9.68 7.68
N ASN A 219 -0.78 9.63 8.88
CA ASN A 219 -0.87 8.46 9.75
C ASN A 219 -2.31 8.19 10.20
N LEU A 220 -3.07 9.23 10.54
CA LEU A 220 -4.50 9.10 10.88
C LEU A 220 -5.29 8.51 9.70
N PHE A 221 -5.07 9.02 8.48
CA PHE A 221 -5.68 8.47 7.26
C PHE A 221 -5.30 7.01 7.05
N GLY A 222 -4.02 6.64 7.23
CA GLY A 222 -3.54 5.27 7.08
C GLY A 222 -4.23 4.29 8.02
N VAL A 223 -4.35 4.65 9.31
CA VAL A 223 -5.03 3.83 10.32
C VAL A 223 -6.54 3.75 10.04
N TYR A 224 -7.19 4.87 9.75
CA TYR A 224 -8.62 4.90 9.41
C TYR A 224 -8.92 4.02 8.19
N TYR A 225 -8.10 4.14 7.13
CA TYR A 225 -8.28 3.39 5.89
C TYR A 225 -8.18 1.88 6.13
N GLN A 226 -7.21 1.42 6.92
CA GLN A 226 -7.04 0.00 7.20
C GLN A 226 -8.17 -0.56 8.06
N ILE A 227 -8.54 0.11 9.16
CA ILE A 227 -9.63 -0.35 10.02
C ILE A 227 -10.95 -0.40 9.24
N ARG A 228 -11.16 0.55 8.33
CA ARG A 228 -12.31 0.54 7.42
C ARG A 228 -12.26 -0.62 6.44
N ASP A 229 -11.10 -0.92 5.86
CA ASP A 229 -10.93 -2.04 4.93
C ASP A 229 -11.22 -3.38 5.61
N ASP A 230 -10.69 -3.57 6.83
CA ASP A 230 -10.94 -4.73 7.69
C ASP A 230 -12.43 -4.87 8.05
N TYR A 231 -13.09 -3.77 8.40
CA TYR A 231 -14.53 -3.75 8.68
C TYR A 231 -15.34 -4.16 7.44
N MET A 232 -15.02 -3.58 6.28
CA MET A 232 -15.73 -3.85 5.03
C MET A 232 -15.51 -5.27 4.52
N ASN A 233 -14.33 -5.86 4.73
CA ASN A 233 -14.05 -7.26 4.37
C ASN A 233 -15.07 -8.22 5.01
N LEU A 234 -15.45 -7.97 6.26
CA LEU A 234 -16.35 -8.84 7.03
C LEU A 234 -17.84 -8.51 6.87
N GLN A 235 -18.20 -7.31 6.39
CA GLN A 235 -19.57 -6.80 6.44
C GLN A 235 -20.17 -6.45 5.07
N SER A 236 -19.35 -6.16 4.05
CA SER A 236 -19.83 -5.60 2.78
C SER A 236 -19.99 -6.64 1.65
N THR A 237 -21.13 -6.57 0.96
CA THR A 237 -21.39 -7.34 -0.26
C THR A 237 -20.54 -6.85 -1.43
N GLU A 238 -20.31 -5.54 -1.57
CA GLU A 238 -19.41 -4.98 -2.60
C GLU A 238 -17.97 -5.51 -2.43
N TYR A 239 -17.51 -5.63 -1.18
CA TYR A 239 -16.20 -6.24 -0.90
C TYR A 239 -16.20 -7.74 -1.20
N THR A 240 -17.31 -8.42 -0.96
CA THR A 240 -17.48 -9.82 -1.33
C THR A 240 -17.27 -10.03 -2.83
N ASP A 241 -17.83 -9.15 -3.66
CA ASP A 241 -17.67 -9.22 -5.12
C ASP A 241 -16.24 -8.88 -5.57
N ASN A 242 -15.53 -8.03 -4.82
CA ASN A 242 -14.21 -7.52 -5.20
C ASN A 242 -13.02 -8.36 -4.70
N LYS A 243 -13.14 -8.98 -3.53
CA LYS A 243 -12.08 -9.76 -2.86
C LYS A 243 -12.49 -11.21 -2.57
N GLY A 244 -13.77 -11.44 -2.30
CA GLY A 244 -14.30 -12.71 -1.80
C GLY A 244 -15.04 -12.52 -0.46
N PHE A 245 -15.86 -13.49 -0.08
CA PHE A 245 -16.70 -13.39 1.12
C PHE A 245 -15.85 -13.55 2.39
N ALA A 246 -15.63 -12.46 3.13
CA ALA A 246 -14.88 -12.45 4.39
C ALA A 246 -13.53 -13.15 4.29
N GLU A 247 -12.72 -12.76 3.30
CA GLU A 247 -11.41 -13.37 3.05
C GLU A 247 -10.42 -13.18 4.19
N ASP A 248 -10.55 -12.15 5.02
CA ASP A 248 -9.71 -12.01 6.24
C ASP A 248 -9.80 -13.28 7.12
N LEU A 249 -10.96 -13.96 7.14
CA LEU A 249 -11.12 -15.23 7.86
C LEU A 249 -10.47 -16.41 7.13
N THR A 250 -10.46 -16.43 5.79
CA THR A 250 -9.72 -17.44 5.00
C THR A 250 -8.22 -17.28 5.23
N GLU A 251 -7.73 -16.05 5.21
CA GLU A 251 -6.33 -15.69 5.43
C GLU A 251 -5.89 -16.05 6.87
N GLY A 252 -6.84 -16.09 7.82
CA GLY A 252 -6.57 -16.24 9.25
C GLY A 252 -6.05 -14.94 9.87
N LYS A 253 -6.32 -13.81 9.23
CA LYS A 253 -5.81 -12.49 9.57
C LYS A 253 -6.41 -11.96 10.86
N PHE A 254 -5.59 -11.32 11.67
CA PHE A 254 -6.03 -10.55 12.83
C PHE A 254 -6.46 -9.14 12.43
N SER A 255 -7.58 -9.04 11.70
CA SER A 255 -8.17 -7.75 11.32
C SER A 255 -8.79 -7.04 12.53
N PHE A 256 -9.00 -5.72 12.48
CA PHE A 256 -9.38 -4.95 13.67
C PHE A 256 -10.61 -5.49 14.43
N PRO A 257 -11.74 -5.85 13.76
CA PRO A 257 -12.89 -6.45 14.45
C PRO A 257 -12.57 -7.80 15.10
N ILE A 258 -11.66 -8.57 14.50
CA ILE A 258 -11.20 -9.87 14.98
C ILE A 258 -10.31 -9.69 16.22
N VAL A 259 -9.37 -8.74 16.19
CA VAL A 259 -8.53 -8.39 17.35
C VAL A 259 -9.41 -8.03 18.54
N HIS A 260 -10.36 -7.11 18.37
CA HIS A 260 -11.31 -6.77 19.43
C HIS A 260 -12.11 -8.00 19.87
N GLY A 261 -12.63 -8.81 18.93
CA GLY A 261 -13.46 -9.97 19.24
C GLY A 261 -12.75 -11.02 20.11
N VAL A 262 -11.49 -11.34 19.79
CA VAL A 262 -10.67 -12.27 20.58
C VAL A 262 -10.41 -11.76 21.99
N ARG A 263 -10.21 -10.44 22.13
CA ARG A 263 -9.85 -9.81 23.40
C ARG A 263 -11.05 -9.49 24.29
N ALA A 264 -12.20 -9.20 23.69
CA ALA A 264 -13.45 -8.89 24.39
C ALA A 264 -14.02 -10.13 25.09
N ASP A 265 -13.72 -11.33 24.60
CA ASP A 265 -14.08 -12.59 25.26
C ASP A 265 -12.91 -13.60 25.23
N THR A 266 -12.05 -13.51 26.24
CA THR A 266 -10.89 -14.39 26.42
C THR A 266 -11.25 -15.78 26.92
N SER A 267 -12.51 -16.00 27.36
CA SER A 267 -12.98 -17.32 27.80
C SER A 267 -13.30 -18.25 26.63
N ASN A 268 -13.47 -17.69 25.42
CA ASN A 268 -13.90 -18.40 24.24
C ASN A 268 -12.85 -18.40 23.13
N ARG A 269 -12.45 -19.60 22.70
CA ARG A 269 -11.41 -19.80 21.68
C ARG A 269 -11.96 -19.95 20.25
N GLN A 270 -13.25 -19.79 20.03
CA GLN A 270 -13.86 -20.08 18.72
C GLN A 270 -13.28 -19.25 17.58
N ILE A 271 -13.04 -17.95 17.79
CA ILE A 271 -12.50 -17.07 16.76
C ILE A 271 -11.11 -17.56 16.36
N LEU A 272 -10.23 -17.81 17.34
CA LEU A 272 -8.88 -18.35 17.12
C LEU A 272 -8.91 -19.70 16.39
N ASN A 273 -9.81 -20.60 16.78
CA ASN A 273 -9.95 -21.90 16.14
C ASN A 273 -10.44 -21.79 14.69
N VAL A 274 -11.23 -20.75 14.36
CA VAL A 274 -11.66 -20.49 12.97
C VAL A 274 -10.50 -19.90 12.16
N LEU A 275 -9.76 -18.93 12.69
CA LEU A 275 -8.58 -18.37 12.00
C LEU A 275 -7.54 -19.45 11.70
N GLN A 276 -7.28 -20.35 12.64
CA GLN A 276 -6.35 -21.46 12.45
C GLN A 276 -6.79 -22.41 11.31
N LYS A 277 -8.11 -22.58 11.13
CA LYS A 277 -8.67 -23.47 10.10
C LYS A 277 -8.68 -22.87 8.70
N ARG A 278 -8.53 -21.55 8.56
CA ARG A 278 -8.52 -20.84 7.27
C ARG A 278 -9.67 -21.29 6.35
N PRO A 279 -10.93 -21.15 6.79
CA PRO A 279 -12.07 -21.74 6.08
C PRO A 279 -12.26 -21.11 4.71
N SER A 280 -12.39 -21.93 3.67
CA SER A 280 -12.84 -21.50 2.35
C SER A 280 -14.38 -21.47 2.22
N THR A 281 -15.10 -22.21 3.08
CA THR A 281 -16.57 -22.32 3.00
C THR A 281 -17.29 -21.27 3.85
N PRO A 282 -18.50 -20.82 3.45
CA PRO A 282 -19.22 -19.76 4.16
C PRO A 282 -19.67 -20.12 5.59
N THR A 283 -19.78 -21.40 5.94
CA THR A 283 -20.40 -21.84 7.20
C THR A 283 -19.67 -21.31 8.43
N LEU A 284 -18.36 -21.54 8.52
CA LEU A 284 -17.55 -21.04 9.63
C LEU A 284 -17.42 -19.52 9.58
N LYS A 285 -17.30 -18.93 8.38
CA LYS A 285 -17.22 -17.48 8.21
C LYS A 285 -18.47 -16.78 8.76
N LYS A 286 -19.67 -17.22 8.36
CA LYS A 286 -20.96 -16.69 8.85
C LYS A 286 -21.13 -16.84 10.35
N HIS A 287 -20.71 -17.99 10.90
CA HIS A 287 -20.76 -18.24 12.33
C HIS A 287 -19.89 -17.23 13.11
N THR A 288 -18.63 -17.06 12.70
CA THR A 288 -17.71 -16.09 13.34
C THR A 288 -18.20 -14.66 13.20
N ILE A 289 -18.69 -14.25 12.03
CA ILE A 289 -19.27 -12.91 11.81
C ILE A 289 -20.47 -12.66 12.74
N THR A 290 -21.34 -13.66 12.90
CA THR A 290 -22.49 -13.57 13.83
C THR A 290 -22.02 -13.43 15.27
N TYR A 291 -20.96 -14.15 15.67
CA TYR A 291 -20.38 -14.01 16.99
C TYR A 291 -19.79 -12.61 17.24
N LEU A 292 -19.01 -12.11 16.28
CA LEU A 292 -18.40 -10.77 16.33
C LEU A 292 -19.47 -9.66 16.43
N ARG A 293 -20.57 -9.80 15.70
CA ARG A 293 -21.67 -8.84 15.69
C ARG A 293 -22.50 -8.91 16.97
N ASP A 294 -22.96 -10.10 17.31
CA ASP A 294 -24.07 -10.25 18.25
C ASP A 294 -23.59 -10.44 19.69
N HIS A 295 -22.43 -11.08 19.90
CA HIS A 295 -21.89 -11.38 21.23
C HIS A 295 -20.80 -10.39 21.66
N THR A 296 -19.70 -10.27 20.91
CA THR A 296 -18.58 -9.39 21.32
C THR A 296 -18.80 -7.92 20.95
N LYS A 297 -19.83 -7.61 20.16
CA LYS A 297 -20.14 -6.25 19.66
C LYS A 297 -18.97 -5.59 18.94
N SER A 298 -18.11 -6.39 18.29
CA SER A 298 -16.89 -5.93 17.63
C SER A 298 -17.16 -4.98 16.47
N PHE A 299 -18.29 -5.16 15.76
CA PHE A 299 -18.66 -4.25 14.68
C PHE A 299 -19.10 -2.88 15.19
N ASP A 300 -19.91 -2.82 16.24
CA ASP A 300 -20.32 -1.56 16.87
C ASP A 300 -19.11 -0.81 17.47
N TYR A 301 -18.21 -1.57 18.11
CA TYR A 301 -16.94 -1.04 18.60
C TYR A 301 -16.09 -0.45 17.46
N THR A 302 -15.92 -1.20 16.37
CA THR A 302 -15.13 -0.77 15.21
C THR A 302 -15.71 0.51 14.59
N VAL A 303 -17.03 0.61 14.44
CA VAL A 303 -17.70 1.83 13.95
C VAL A 303 -17.44 3.02 14.88
N THR A 304 -17.45 2.80 16.20
CA THR A 304 -17.15 3.85 17.19
C THR A 304 -15.71 4.35 17.06
N VAL A 305 -14.75 3.43 16.89
CA VAL A 305 -13.34 3.77 16.65
C VAL A 305 -13.16 4.56 15.35
N LEU A 306 -13.82 4.14 14.26
CA LEU A 306 -13.77 4.84 12.97
C LEU A 306 -14.34 6.27 13.08
N LYS A 307 -15.45 6.47 13.79
CA LYS A 307 -16.02 7.81 14.03
C LYS A 307 -15.06 8.71 14.82
N LYS A 308 -14.37 8.15 15.82
CA LYS A 308 -13.36 8.89 16.59
C LYS A 308 -12.17 9.30 15.71
N LEU A 309 -11.66 8.37 14.90
CA LEU A 309 -10.58 8.65 13.94
C LEU A 309 -11.01 9.69 12.90
N GLU A 310 -12.25 9.62 12.40
CA GLU A 310 -12.80 10.63 11.50
C GLU A 310 -12.79 12.03 12.15
N SER A 311 -13.24 12.15 13.41
CA SER A 311 -13.18 13.43 14.14
C SER A 311 -11.75 13.96 14.23
N GLN A 312 -10.79 13.11 14.60
CA GLN A 312 -9.38 13.47 14.69
C GLN A 312 -8.81 13.92 13.34
N ILE A 313 -9.18 13.25 12.24
CA ILE A 313 -8.77 13.64 10.89
C ILE A 313 -9.31 15.03 10.55
N ARG A 314 -10.59 15.29 10.80
CA ARG A 314 -11.22 16.60 10.50
C ARG A 314 -10.64 17.72 11.36
N GLU A 315 -10.42 17.46 12.65
CA GLU A 315 -9.76 18.39 13.57
C GLU A 315 -8.34 18.73 13.10
N GLU A 316 -7.57 17.72 12.65
CA GLU A 316 -6.21 17.91 12.16
C GLU A 316 -6.19 18.65 10.80
N ILE A 317 -7.14 18.37 9.89
CA ILE A 317 -7.32 19.14 8.65
C ILE A 317 -7.62 20.61 9.00
N ALA A 318 -8.53 20.88 9.93
CA ALA A 318 -8.87 22.23 10.37
C ALA A 318 -7.65 22.95 11.01
N ARG A 319 -6.89 22.24 11.85
CA ARG A 319 -5.65 22.75 12.48
C ARG A 319 -4.61 23.15 11.43
N LEU A 320 -4.54 22.43 10.31
CA LEU A 320 -3.66 22.70 9.17
C LEU A 320 -4.20 23.75 8.19
N GLY A 321 -5.31 24.43 8.52
CA GLY A 321 -5.88 25.52 7.72
C GLY A 321 -6.99 25.10 6.75
N GLY A 322 -7.47 23.85 6.84
CA GLY A 322 -8.55 23.32 6.02
C GLY A 322 -8.08 22.82 4.64
N ASN A 323 -8.76 21.79 4.13
CA ASN A 323 -8.51 21.22 2.79
C ASN A 323 -9.77 20.56 2.23
N PRO A 324 -10.50 21.23 1.31
CA PRO A 324 -11.74 20.70 0.75
C PRO A 324 -11.58 19.34 0.07
N GLY A 325 -10.42 19.07 -0.55
CA GLY A 325 -10.14 17.79 -1.18
C GLY A 325 -10.06 16.64 -0.16
N LEU A 326 -9.36 16.85 0.96
CA LEU A 326 -9.29 15.85 2.03
C LEU A 326 -10.63 15.66 2.75
N GLU A 327 -11.40 16.73 2.94
CA GLU A 327 -12.75 16.67 3.51
C GLU A 327 -13.70 15.85 2.61
N GLN A 328 -13.60 16.02 1.29
CA GLN A 328 -14.37 15.24 0.32
C GLN A 328 -13.98 13.77 0.34
N ILE A 329 -12.68 13.45 0.45
CA ILE A 329 -12.21 12.07 0.60
C ILE A 329 -12.81 11.44 1.86
N MET A 330 -12.85 12.17 2.99
CA MET A 330 -13.49 11.65 4.20
C MET A 330 -14.99 11.40 4.03
N GLN A 331 -15.70 12.25 3.28
CA GLN A 331 -17.11 12.01 2.94
C GLN A 331 -17.28 10.74 2.09
N ILE A 332 -16.43 10.52 1.08
CA ILE A 332 -16.46 9.31 0.23
C ILE A 332 -16.18 8.05 1.07
N LEU A 333 -15.29 8.15 2.05
CA LEU A 333 -14.90 7.04 2.91
C LEU A 333 -15.82 6.85 4.12
N GLN A 334 -16.82 7.70 4.33
CA GLN A 334 -17.72 7.57 5.46
C GLN A 334 -18.50 6.26 5.38
N LEU A 335 -18.69 5.59 6.53
CA LEU A 335 -19.60 4.45 6.61
C LEU A 335 -21.03 4.99 6.48
N GLY A 336 -21.76 4.53 5.46
CA GLY A 336 -23.15 4.91 5.21
C GLY A 336 -24.12 4.41 6.26
#